data_AF-A0A6T6PN78-F1
#
_entry.id   AF-A0A6T6PN78-F1
#
_cell.length_a   1.000
_cell.length_b   1.000
_cell.length_c   1.000
_cell.angle_alpha   90.00
_cell.angle_beta   90.00
_cell.angle_gamma   90.00
#
_symmetry.space_group_name_H-M   'P 1'
#
loop_
_entity.id
_entity.type
_entity.pdbx_description
1 polymer ?
#
loop_
_entity_poly.entity_id
_entity_poly.type
_entity_poly.pdbx_seq_one_letter_code
_entity_poly.pdbx_strand_id
1 'polypeptide(L)'
;FEVVIFDGIPITEQEEIMKDAAIAIGVHGANLVNCIFQPAWTVVLELMPYGFDHEMYEEGGAAGLKYFKHYVRTGVEYEDRHAYTSTEECVRKDVKCKVHYRDHSVTLTEEDLDGIAGLLGQSFTWLESAVELGLIGYQE
;
A
#
# COMPACT_ATOMS: atom_id res chain seq x y z
N PHE A 1 16.41 7.86 -0.93
CA PHE A 1 15.05 7.62 -1.45
C PHE A 1 14.91 8.45 -2.70
N GLU A 2 14.30 7.90 -3.74
CA GLU A 2 13.98 8.60 -4.97
C GLU A 2 12.45 8.71 -5.04
N VAL A 3 11.94 9.91 -5.34
CA VAL A 3 10.51 10.09 -5.59
C VAL A 3 10.31 9.99 -7.09
N VAL A 4 9.67 8.90 -7.52
CA VAL A 4 9.36 8.67 -8.93
C VAL A 4 7.93 9.08 -9.21
N ILE A 5 7.73 10.01 -10.15
CA ILE A 5 6.42 10.43 -10.63
C ILE A 5 6.19 9.76 -11.99
N PHE A 6 5.24 8.84 -12.08
CA PHE A 6 4.98 8.08 -13.31
C PHE A 6 4.36 8.94 -14.43
N ASP A 7 3.79 10.09 -14.10
CA ASP A 7 3.22 11.00 -15.10
C ASP A 7 4.30 11.49 -16.08
N GLY A 8 4.03 11.31 -17.38
CA GLY A 8 4.97 11.65 -18.45
C GLY A 8 6.06 10.62 -18.74
N ILE A 9 6.19 9.53 -17.95
CA ILE A 9 7.14 8.43 -18.21
C ILE A 9 6.48 7.38 -19.14
N PRO A 10 7.18 6.86 -20.17
CA PRO A 10 6.65 5.77 -21.00
C PRO A 10 6.29 4.53 -20.18
N ILE A 11 5.22 3.83 -20.59
CA ILE A 11 4.74 2.62 -19.89
C ILE A 11 5.85 1.56 -19.70
N THR A 12 6.75 1.43 -20.68
CA THR A 12 7.87 0.48 -20.62
C THR A 12 8.86 0.85 -19.52
N GLU A 13 9.07 2.14 -19.27
CA GLU A 13 9.97 2.59 -18.20
C GLU A 13 9.28 2.48 -16.84
N GLN A 14 7.97 2.74 -16.75
CA GLN A 14 7.19 2.46 -15.54
C GLN A 14 7.22 0.96 -15.18
N GLU A 15 7.10 0.09 -16.17
CA GLU A 15 7.17 -1.37 -16.00
C GLU A 15 8.54 -1.80 -15.45
N GLU A 16 9.64 -1.35 -16.03
CA GLU A 16 10.99 -1.69 -15.54
C GLU A 16 11.23 -1.17 -14.12
N ILE A 17 10.79 0.04 -13.79
CA ILE A 17 10.86 0.57 -12.41
C ILE A 17 10.11 -0.34 -11.43
N MET A 18 8.92 -0.83 -11.82
CA MET A 18 8.14 -1.71 -10.96
C MET A 18 8.76 -3.10 -10.83
N LYS A 19 9.34 -3.66 -11.90
CA LYS A 19 10.04 -4.95 -11.88
C LYS A 19 11.25 -4.96 -10.94
N ASP A 20 11.98 -3.85 -10.89
CA ASP A 20 13.19 -3.70 -10.08
C ASP A 20 12.87 -3.37 -8.61
N ALA A 21 11.65 -2.93 -8.30
CA ALA A 21 11.27 -2.56 -6.95
C ALA A 21 11.07 -3.79 -6.05
N ALA A 22 11.90 -3.90 -4.99
CA ALA A 22 11.80 -4.98 -4.02
C ALA A 22 10.67 -4.80 -2.99
N ILE A 23 10.36 -3.54 -2.68
CA ILE A 23 9.25 -3.16 -1.80
C ILE A 23 8.50 -2.02 -2.48
N ALA A 24 7.21 -2.21 -2.76
CA ALA A 24 6.30 -1.14 -3.17
C ALA A 24 5.50 -0.66 -1.97
N ILE A 25 5.55 0.65 -1.72
CA ILE A 25 4.76 1.31 -0.67
C ILE A 25 3.78 2.26 -1.33
N GLY A 26 2.50 2.11 -1.05
CA GLY A 26 1.45 2.95 -1.62
C GLY A 26 0.42 3.34 -0.57
N VAL A 27 -0.02 4.60 -0.60
CA VAL A 27 -1.31 4.96 0.01
C VAL A 27 -2.40 4.31 -0.82
N HIS A 28 -3.46 3.83 -0.15
CA HIS A 28 -4.45 2.92 -0.74
C HIS A 28 -4.74 3.20 -2.23
N GLY A 29 -4.78 2.15 -3.06
CA GLY A 29 -5.23 2.19 -4.45
C GLY A 29 -4.55 3.16 -5.43
N ALA A 30 -3.66 4.06 -5.01
CA ALA A 30 -3.13 5.11 -5.88
C ALA A 30 -2.04 4.60 -6.86
N ASN A 31 -1.45 3.43 -6.62
CA ASN A 31 -0.46 2.85 -7.53
C ASN A 31 -0.34 1.31 -7.49
N LEU A 32 -1.15 0.63 -6.64
CA LEU A 32 -1.01 -0.81 -6.43
C LEU A 32 -1.51 -1.65 -7.60
N VAL A 33 -2.23 -1.07 -8.56
CA VAL A 33 -2.51 -1.74 -9.84
C VAL A 33 -1.23 -2.13 -10.58
N ASN A 34 -0.15 -1.37 -10.39
CA ASN A 34 1.14 -1.64 -11.02
C ASN A 34 1.89 -2.83 -10.39
N CYS A 35 1.39 -3.38 -9.27
CA CYS A 35 1.91 -4.62 -8.70
C CYS A 35 1.81 -5.82 -9.67
N ILE A 36 0.98 -5.72 -10.72
CA ILE A 36 0.92 -6.73 -11.80
C ILE A 36 2.27 -6.94 -12.51
N PHE A 37 3.15 -5.93 -12.51
CA PHE A 37 4.47 -6.01 -13.14
C PHE A 37 5.54 -6.54 -12.18
N GLN A 38 5.22 -6.71 -10.90
CA GLN A 38 6.18 -7.08 -9.89
C GLN A 38 6.43 -8.59 -9.87
N PRO A 39 7.68 -9.02 -9.66
CA PRO A 39 7.99 -10.42 -9.41
C PRO A 39 7.31 -10.96 -8.15
N ALA A 40 7.09 -12.28 -8.10
CA ALA A 40 6.41 -12.93 -6.98
C ALA A 40 7.11 -12.77 -5.60
N TRP A 41 8.39 -12.44 -5.59
CA TRP A 41 9.16 -12.22 -4.38
C TRP A 41 8.97 -10.81 -3.78
N THR A 42 8.38 -9.87 -4.53
CA THR A 42 8.21 -8.49 -4.12
C THR A 42 7.26 -8.36 -2.93
N VAL A 43 7.54 -7.38 -2.07
CA VAL A 43 6.68 -7.00 -0.96
C VAL A 43 5.85 -5.78 -1.32
N VAL A 44 4.57 -5.81 -1.00
CA VAL A 44 3.65 -4.69 -1.08
C VAL A 44 3.28 -4.26 0.33
N LEU A 45 3.47 -2.98 0.64
CA LEU A 45 3.05 -2.35 1.88
C LEU A 45 2.02 -1.26 1.57
N GLU A 46 0.76 -1.54 1.90
CA GLU A 46 -0.34 -0.61 1.68
C GLU A 46 -0.61 0.22 2.95
N LEU A 47 -0.58 1.54 2.79
CA LEU A 47 -0.98 2.49 3.81
C LEU A 47 -2.47 2.77 3.65
N MET A 48 -3.28 2.28 4.58
CA MET A 48 -4.72 2.50 4.61
C MET A 48 -5.00 3.84 5.29
N PRO A 49 -5.67 4.79 4.61
CA PRO A 49 -6.11 6.03 5.23
C PRO A 49 -6.98 5.79 6.46
N TYR A 50 -6.97 6.77 7.36
CA TYR A 50 -7.80 6.75 8.55
C TYR A 50 -9.27 6.50 8.19
N GLY A 51 -9.90 5.54 8.88
CA GLY A 51 -11.32 5.25 8.70
C GLY A 51 -11.67 4.55 7.38
N PHE A 52 -10.69 4.12 6.59
CA PHE A 52 -10.90 3.45 5.31
C PHE A 52 -10.24 2.06 5.28
N ASP A 53 -10.95 1.06 4.75
CA ASP A 53 -10.45 -0.30 4.57
C ASP A 53 -11.01 -0.95 3.29
N HIS A 54 -10.22 -1.83 2.68
CA HIS A 54 -10.64 -2.73 1.60
C HIS A 54 -9.67 -3.91 1.45
N GLU A 55 -10.11 -4.97 0.77
CA GLU A 55 -9.29 -6.14 0.42
C GLU A 55 -8.78 -6.14 -1.03
N MET A 56 -9.07 -5.10 -1.82
CA MET A 56 -8.88 -5.10 -3.29
C MET A 56 -7.45 -5.44 -3.76
N TYR A 57 -6.43 -4.99 -3.03
CA TYR A 57 -5.02 -5.16 -3.41
C TYR A 57 -4.27 -6.16 -2.54
N GLU A 58 -4.98 -6.94 -1.73
CA GLU A 58 -4.36 -8.04 -1.01
C GLU A 58 -3.63 -8.97 -1.98
N GLU A 59 -2.42 -9.37 -1.59
CA GLU A 59 -1.51 -10.19 -2.41
C GLU A 59 -1.19 -9.58 -3.79
N GLY A 60 -1.22 -8.24 -3.91
CA GLY A 60 -1.02 -7.55 -5.18
C GLY A 60 -2.21 -7.70 -6.14
N GLY A 61 -3.42 -7.83 -5.60
CA GLY A 61 -4.62 -8.15 -6.38
C GLY A 61 -4.68 -9.63 -6.76
N ALA A 62 -4.36 -10.51 -5.81
CA ALA A 62 -4.22 -11.96 -6.00
C ALA A 62 -3.11 -12.39 -6.98
N ALA A 63 -2.07 -11.56 -7.13
CA ALA A 63 -0.85 -11.90 -7.86
C ALA A 63 0.12 -12.78 -7.06
N GLY A 64 -0.21 -13.09 -5.80
CA GLY A 64 0.60 -13.93 -4.90
C GLY A 64 1.77 -13.18 -4.26
N LEU A 65 1.74 -11.85 -4.25
CA LEU A 65 2.80 -11.03 -3.66
C LEU A 65 2.74 -11.06 -2.14
N LYS A 66 3.90 -10.91 -1.48
CA LYS A 66 3.94 -10.72 -0.03
C LYS A 66 3.30 -9.37 0.29
N TYR A 67 2.32 -9.36 1.19
CA TYR A 67 1.49 -8.18 1.41
C TYR A 67 1.37 -7.81 2.89
N PHE A 68 1.48 -6.51 3.19
CA PHE A 68 1.28 -5.92 4.50
C PHE A 68 0.35 -4.71 4.41
N LYS A 69 -0.43 -4.48 5.47
CA LYS A 69 -1.25 -3.27 5.66
C LYS A 69 -0.77 -2.51 6.88
N HIS A 70 -0.73 -1.19 6.78
CA HIS A 70 -0.66 -0.29 7.92
C HIS A 70 -1.89 0.61 7.92
N TYR A 71 -2.66 0.61 9.01
CA TYR A 71 -3.78 1.52 9.19
C TYR A 71 -3.30 2.80 9.85
N VAL A 72 -3.44 3.92 9.13
CA VAL A 72 -3.08 5.24 9.66
C VAL A 72 -4.02 5.58 10.82
N ARG A 73 -3.43 5.90 11.98
CA ARG A 73 -4.19 6.08 13.23
C ARG A 73 -5.04 7.35 13.29
N THR A 74 -4.65 8.39 12.55
CA THR A 74 -5.29 9.70 12.65
C THR A 74 -5.68 10.27 11.28
N GLY A 75 -6.77 11.02 11.24
CA GLY A 75 -7.23 11.72 10.05
C GLY A 75 -8.35 12.70 10.37
N VAL A 76 -8.91 13.32 9.34
CA VAL A 76 -10.04 14.24 9.48
C VAL A 76 -11.34 13.45 9.44
N GLU A 77 -12.22 13.71 10.41
CA GLU A 77 -13.54 13.08 10.47
C GLU A 77 -14.50 13.64 9.42
N TYR A 78 -15.40 12.79 8.92
CA TYR A 78 -16.47 13.20 8.02
C TYR A 78 -17.54 13.98 8.78
N GLU A 79 -17.99 15.13 8.26
CA GLU A 79 -18.90 16.06 8.96
C GLU A 79 -20.19 15.36 9.46
N ASP A 80 -20.80 14.55 8.60
CA ASP A 80 -22.03 13.82 8.90
C ASP A 80 -21.79 12.42 9.50
N ARG A 81 -20.56 12.14 9.97
CA ARG A 81 -20.21 10.83 10.54
C ARG A 81 -21.15 10.41 11.67
N HIS A 82 -21.61 11.36 12.47
CA HIS A 82 -22.52 11.14 13.60
C HIS A 82 -23.91 10.59 13.21
N ALA A 83 -24.30 10.67 11.93
CA ALA A 83 -25.54 10.07 11.43
C ALA A 83 -25.47 8.53 11.30
N TYR A 84 -24.29 7.93 11.51
CA TYR A 84 -24.03 6.50 11.39
C TYR A 84 -23.53 5.90 12.71
N THR A 85 -23.71 4.60 12.93
CA THR A 85 -23.24 3.93 14.16
C THR A 85 -21.72 3.76 14.17
N SER A 86 -21.12 3.44 13.03
CA SER A 86 -19.68 3.21 12.89
C SER A 86 -19.12 3.85 11.61
N THR A 87 -17.80 4.06 11.57
CA THR A 87 -17.12 4.61 10.37
C THR A 87 -17.23 3.64 9.22
N GLU A 88 -17.13 2.35 9.51
CA GLU A 88 -17.39 1.26 8.57
C GLU A 88 -18.81 1.34 7.98
N GLU A 89 -19.84 1.56 8.80
CA GLU A 89 -21.22 1.70 8.31
C GLU A 89 -21.34 2.92 7.39
N CYS A 90 -20.75 4.05 7.79
CA CYS A 90 -20.73 5.30 7.03
C CYS A 90 -20.09 5.09 5.65
N VAL A 91 -18.88 4.52 5.60
CA VAL A 91 -18.15 4.20 4.37
C VAL A 91 -18.91 3.23 3.48
N ARG A 92 -19.64 2.27 4.07
CA ARG A 92 -20.41 1.29 3.30
C ARG A 92 -21.69 1.87 2.70
N LYS A 93 -22.37 2.78 3.40
CA LYS A 93 -23.70 3.27 3.02
C LYS A 93 -23.70 4.62 2.30
N ASP A 94 -22.66 5.44 2.48
CA ASP A 94 -22.58 6.79 1.93
C ASP A 94 -21.33 6.96 1.09
N VAL A 95 -21.55 7.23 -0.20
CA VAL A 95 -20.47 7.44 -1.18
C VAL A 95 -19.62 8.66 -0.81
N LYS A 96 -20.22 9.72 -0.23
CA LYS A 96 -19.46 10.90 0.20
C LYS A 96 -18.58 10.57 1.39
N CYS A 97 -19.10 9.82 2.36
CA CYS A 97 -18.33 9.34 3.50
C CYS A 97 -17.16 8.44 3.04
N LYS A 98 -17.43 7.52 2.12
CA LYS A 98 -16.40 6.67 1.50
C LYS A 98 -15.30 7.50 0.84
N VAL A 99 -15.68 8.43 -0.04
CA VAL A 99 -14.73 9.29 -0.76
C VAL A 99 -13.95 10.18 0.21
N HIS A 100 -14.60 10.68 1.26
CA HIS A 100 -13.94 11.48 2.31
C HIS A 100 -12.78 10.71 2.93
N TYR A 101 -13.01 9.55 3.53
CA TYR A 101 -11.92 8.80 4.19
C TYR A 101 -10.91 8.24 3.19
N ARG A 102 -11.35 7.86 2.00
CA ARG A 102 -10.50 7.31 0.93
C ARG A 102 -9.48 8.33 0.40
N ASP A 103 -9.96 9.51 0.00
CA ASP A 103 -9.15 10.51 -0.72
C ASP A 103 -8.50 11.54 0.22
N HIS A 104 -8.70 11.42 1.54
CA HIS A 104 -8.13 12.36 2.50
C HIS A 104 -6.61 12.26 2.55
N SER A 105 -5.95 13.40 2.79
CA SER A 105 -4.50 13.45 2.96
C SER A 105 -4.05 12.62 4.16
N VAL A 106 -3.10 11.71 3.94
CA VAL A 106 -2.50 10.92 5.01
C VAL A 106 -1.51 11.79 5.79
N THR A 107 -1.66 11.83 7.10
CA THR A 107 -0.67 12.41 8.04
C THR A 107 -0.24 11.31 8.99
N LEU A 108 1.06 10.98 8.98
CA LEU A 108 1.61 9.91 9.79
C LEU A 108 2.07 10.45 11.15
N THR A 109 1.68 9.76 12.22
CA THR A 109 2.19 9.99 13.58
C THR A 109 3.49 9.23 13.83
N GLU A 110 4.21 9.52 14.92
CA GLU A 110 5.37 8.72 15.34
C GLU A 110 5.00 7.24 15.51
N GLU A 111 3.83 6.97 16.08
CA GLU A 111 3.33 5.62 16.28
C GLU A 111 3.05 4.90 14.93
N ASP A 112 2.61 5.64 13.91
CA ASP A 112 2.47 5.10 12.55
C ASP A 112 3.83 4.77 11.94
N LEU A 113 4.81 5.66 12.10
CA LEU A 113 6.17 5.45 11.61
C LEU A 113 6.83 4.23 12.26
N ASP A 114 6.64 4.03 13.56
CA ASP A 114 7.13 2.84 14.28
C ASP A 114 6.48 1.55 13.74
N GLY A 115 5.16 1.60 13.48
CA GLY A 115 4.44 0.47 12.87
C GLY A 115 4.97 0.13 11.48
N ILE A 116 5.13 1.15 10.63
CA ILE A 116 5.68 1.02 9.28
C ILE A 116 7.12 0.48 9.34
N ALA A 117 7.96 0.97 10.26
CA ALA A 117 9.32 0.47 10.45
C ALA A 117 9.35 -1.01 10.82
N GLY A 118 8.44 -1.46 11.70
CA GLY A 118 8.28 -2.88 12.03
C GLY A 118 7.86 -3.74 10.83
N LEU A 119 6.99 -3.24 9.96
CA LEU A 119 6.60 -3.93 8.72
C LEU A 119 7.75 -3.97 7.70
N LEU A 120 8.54 -2.89 7.60
CA LEU A 120 9.74 -2.86 6.76
C LEU A 120 10.78 -3.89 7.24
N GLY A 121 10.99 -4.02 8.56
CA GLY A 121 11.85 -5.06 9.12
C GLY A 121 11.42 -6.47 8.68
N GLN A 122 10.13 -6.77 8.77
CA GLN A 122 9.57 -8.05 8.29
C GLN A 122 9.70 -8.23 6.76
N SER A 123 9.61 -7.13 6.01
CA SER A 123 9.78 -7.12 4.56
C SER A 123 11.20 -7.50 4.18
N PHE A 124 12.21 -6.97 4.88
CA PHE A 124 13.61 -7.36 4.66
C PHE A 124 13.86 -8.83 4.97
N THR A 125 13.35 -9.35 6.10
CA THR A 125 13.47 -10.77 6.43
C THR A 125 12.85 -11.68 5.37
N TRP A 126 11.72 -11.27 4.78
CA TRP A 126 11.11 -12.00 3.65
C TRP A 126 12.02 -12.00 2.42
N LEU A 127 12.56 -10.85 2.05
CA LEU A 127 13.44 -10.71 0.88
C LEU A 127 14.74 -11.52 1.05
N GLU A 128 15.36 -11.49 2.24
CA GLU A 128 16.52 -12.32 2.57
C GLU A 128 16.21 -13.81 2.37
N SER A 129 15.05 -14.27 2.86
CA SER A 129 14.60 -15.64 2.66
C SER A 129 14.38 -15.98 1.18
N ALA A 130 13.85 -15.03 0.39
CA ALA A 130 13.66 -15.21 -1.05
C ALA A 130 14.99 -15.32 -1.81
N VAL A 131 16.03 -14.59 -1.38
CA VAL A 131 17.40 -14.74 -1.90
C VAL A 131 17.96 -16.12 -1.56
N GLU A 132 17.84 -16.56 -0.32
CA GLU A 132 18.34 -17.89 0.13
C GLU A 132 17.68 -19.04 -0.63
N LEU A 133 16.40 -18.89 -0.97
CA LEU A 133 15.64 -19.86 -1.77
C LEU A 133 15.92 -19.77 -3.28
N GLY A 134 16.77 -18.83 -3.73
CA GLY A 134 17.11 -18.63 -5.14
C GLY A 134 15.96 -18.05 -5.98
N LEU A 135 14.96 -17.42 -5.34
CA LEU A 135 13.83 -16.78 -6.02
C LEU A 135 14.22 -15.40 -6.58
N ILE A 136 15.26 -14.78 -6.01
CA ILE A 136 15.87 -13.55 -6.49
C ILE A 136 17.23 -13.93 -7.06
N GLY A 137 17.37 -13.87 -8.39
CA GLY A 137 18.65 -14.12 -9.05
C GLY A 137 19.56 -12.90 -8.95
N TYR A 138 20.79 -13.08 -8.48
CA TYR A 138 21.85 -12.14 -8.79
C TYR A 138 22.18 -12.30 -10.28
N GLN A 139 21.90 -11.29 -11.10
CA GLN A 139 22.60 -11.16 -12.37
C GLN A 139 24.02 -10.67 -12.02
N GLU A 140 25.02 -11.53 -12.26
CA GLU A 140 26.44 -11.14 -12.28
C GLU A 140 26.72 -10.13 -13.40
#